data_AF-A0A7S7NLC4-F1
#
_entry.id   AF-A0A7S7NLC4-F1
#
_cell.length_a   1.000
_cell.length_b   1.000
_cell.length_c   1.000
_cell.angle_alpha   90.00
_cell.angle_beta   90.00
_cell.angle_gamma   90.00
#
_symmetry.space_group_name_H-M   'P 1'
#
loop_
_entity.id
_entity.type
_entity.pdbx_description
1 polymer ?
#
loop_
_entity_poly.entity_id
_entity_poly.type
_entity_poly.pdbx_seq_one_letter_code
_entity_poly.pdbx_strand_id
1 'polypeptide(L)'
;MPDTMIYRRRRSKTTVPGGFYRFTDSLNRTITGPGDGEFIHLRDEFGQSWRGMAERMADDTIRYRFRDDNGNFISGVSDGYGVILRDQKGKTWRGVVD
;
A
#
# COMPACT_ATOMS: atom_id res chain seq x y z
N MET A 1 -25.07 -36.33 7.08
CA MET A 1 -24.18 -35.46 7.86
C MET A 1 -23.14 -34.92 6.90
N PRO A 2 -23.11 -33.63 6.52
CA PRO A 2 -22.01 -33.10 5.74
C PRO A 2 -20.87 -32.69 6.68
N ASP A 3 -19.70 -33.31 6.48
CA ASP A 3 -18.44 -32.94 7.13
C ASP A 3 -18.05 -31.52 6.72
N THR A 4 -17.93 -30.62 7.69
CA THR A 4 -17.49 -29.24 7.44
C THR A 4 -15.98 -29.25 7.25
N MET A 5 -15.54 -29.29 5.98
CA MET A 5 -14.14 -29.04 5.64
C MET A 5 -13.80 -27.56 5.88
N ILE A 6 -13.17 -27.26 7.01
CA ILE A 6 -12.55 -25.97 7.28
C ILE A 6 -11.25 -25.91 6.47
N TYR A 7 -11.30 -25.30 5.29
CA TYR A 7 -10.11 -24.96 4.53
C TYR A 7 -9.32 -23.90 5.30
N ARG A 8 -8.28 -24.32 6.03
CA ARG A 8 -7.24 -23.40 6.50
C ARG A 8 -6.48 -22.92 5.27
N ARG A 9 -6.95 -21.82 4.67
CA ARG A 9 -6.22 -21.08 3.63
C ARG A 9 -4.83 -20.79 4.20
N ARG A 10 -3.82 -21.56 3.79
CA ARG A 10 -2.41 -21.22 4.02
C ARG A 10 -2.22 -19.89 3.30
N ARG A 11 -2.27 -18.77 4.03
CA ARG A 11 -1.69 -17.53 3.55
C ARG A 11 -0.23 -17.85 3.32
N SER A 12 0.14 -18.07 2.06
CA SER A 12 1.53 -17.97 1.64
C SER A 12 1.98 -16.62 2.19
N LYS A 13 2.86 -16.63 3.19
CA LYS A 13 3.59 -15.43 3.62
C LYS A 13 4.56 -15.13 2.47
N THR A 14 4.02 -14.64 1.36
CA THR A 14 4.82 -14.00 0.34
C THR A 14 5.03 -12.59 0.85
N THR A 15 5.99 -12.46 1.77
CA THR A 15 6.33 -11.21 2.44
C THR A 15 6.54 -10.15 1.37
N VAL A 16 5.75 -9.08 1.39
CA VAL A 16 6.04 -7.92 0.56
C VAL A 16 7.41 -7.40 0.98
N PRO A 17 8.35 -7.12 0.06
CA PRO A 17 9.63 -6.56 0.43
C PRO A 17 9.41 -5.26 1.21
N GLY A 18 10.03 -5.14 2.39
CA GLY A 18 10.19 -3.84 3.03
C GLY A 18 11.06 -2.94 2.16
N GLY A 19 11.09 -1.65 2.47
CA GLY A 19 11.83 -0.69 1.65
C GLY A 19 11.49 0.75 1.99
N PHE A 20 12.06 1.68 1.23
CA PHE A 20 11.71 3.09 1.33
C PHE A 20 10.73 3.47 0.22
N TYR A 21 9.57 3.98 0.63
CA TYR A 21 8.50 4.35 -0.28
C TYR A 21 8.55 5.84 -0.54
N ARG A 22 8.40 6.21 -1.81
CA ARG A 22 8.25 7.61 -2.22
C ARG A 22 7.13 7.73 -3.23
N PHE A 23 6.14 8.57 -2.90
CA PHE A 23 5.00 8.89 -3.75
C PHE A 23 4.93 10.38 -4.01
N THR A 24 4.66 10.77 -5.25
CA THR A 24 4.51 12.15 -5.68
C THR A 24 3.20 12.32 -6.46
N ASP A 25 2.48 13.41 -6.22
CA ASP A 25 1.30 13.78 -7.00
C ASP A 25 1.62 14.72 -8.18
N SER A 26 0.58 15.13 -8.92
CA SER A 26 0.70 16.10 -10.02
C SER A 26 1.00 17.54 -9.57
N LEU A 27 0.93 17.83 -8.28
CA LEU A 27 1.20 19.14 -7.67
C LEU A 27 2.56 19.15 -6.96
N ASN A 28 3.43 18.16 -7.21
CA ASN A 28 4.73 17.96 -6.56
C ASN A 28 4.68 17.78 -5.03
N ARG A 29 3.52 17.39 -4.48
CA ARG A 29 3.43 16.95 -3.09
C ARG A 29 4.02 15.57 -2.97
N THR A 30 4.76 15.34 -1.91
CA THR A 30 5.49 14.10 -1.70
C THR A 30 5.07 13.46 -0.38
N ILE A 31 4.84 12.16 -0.42
CA ILE A 31 4.65 11.34 0.78
C ILE A 31 5.75 10.27 0.76
N THR A 32 6.52 10.19 1.83
CA THR A 32 7.66 9.28 1.92
C THR A 32 7.69 8.56 3.26
N GLY A 33 8.30 7.38 3.29
CA GLY A 33 8.63 6.74 4.53
C GLY A 33 8.97 5.26 4.40
N PRO A 34 9.38 4.63 5.50
CA PRO A 34 9.75 3.23 5.52
C PRO A 34 8.53 2.31 5.52
N GLY A 35 8.71 1.12 4.96
CA GLY A 35 7.84 -0.02 5.24
C GLY A 35 8.63 -1.24 5.69
N ASP A 36 8.02 -1.96 6.62
CA ASP A 36 8.51 -3.20 7.20
C ASP A 36 7.53 -4.32 6.80
N GLY A 37 7.92 -5.07 5.77
CA GLY A 37 7.14 -6.17 5.24
C GLY A 37 5.79 -5.69 4.68
N GLU A 38 4.71 -6.08 5.34
CA GLU A 38 3.35 -5.71 4.97
C GLU A 38 2.91 -4.35 5.52
N PHE A 39 3.63 -3.77 6.48
CA PHE A 39 3.25 -2.51 7.12
C PHE A 39 4.06 -1.35 6.59
N ILE A 40 3.41 -0.22 6.31
CA ILE A 40 4.06 0.96 5.72
C ILE A 40 3.67 2.19 6.52
N HIS A 41 4.66 3.02 6.86
CA HIS A 41 4.47 4.29 7.53
C HIS A 41 5.01 5.41 6.64
N LEU A 42 4.12 6.28 6.18
CA LEU A 42 4.49 7.42 5.35
C LEU A 42 4.19 8.73 6.06
N ARG A 43 4.92 9.77 5.68
CA ARG A 43 4.69 11.14 6.11
C ARG A 43 4.78 12.08 4.92
N ASP A 44 3.88 13.05 4.88
CA ASP A 44 3.93 14.12 3.88
C ASP A 44 4.74 15.34 4.36
N GLU A 45 4.93 16.30 3.47
CA GLU A 45 5.61 17.57 3.77
C GLU A 45 4.91 18.45 4.82
N PHE A 46 3.60 18.25 5.04
CA PHE A 46 2.81 19.00 6.02
C PHE A 46 2.79 18.33 7.40
N GLY A 47 3.51 17.21 7.54
CA GLY A 47 3.60 16.45 8.78
C GLY A 47 2.48 15.44 8.99
N GLN A 48 1.56 15.28 8.03
CA GLN A 48 0.50 14.30 8.07
C GLN A 48 1.08 12.89 7.92
N SER A 49 0.66 12.00 8.83
CA SER A 49 1.11 10.61 8.86
C SER A 49 0.07 9.70 8.20
N TRP A 50 0.56 8.75 7.43
CA TRP A 50 -0.24 7.77 6.72
C TRP A 50 0.20 6.37 7.13
N ARG A 51 -0.75 5.59 7.63
CA ARG A 51 -0.54 4.20 8.02
C ARG A 51 -1.10 3.33 6.93
N GLY A 52 -0.28 2.44 6.37
CA GLY A 52 -0.71 1.60 5.28
C GLY A 52 -0.25 0.17 5.36
N MET A 53 -0.80 -0.61 4.44
CA MET A 53 -0.52 -2.02 4.28
C MET A 53 -0.32 -2.35 2.80
N ALA A 54 0.62 -3.25 2.53
CA ALA A 54 0.84 -3.85 1.23
C ALA A 54 0.44 -5.33 1.26
N GLU A 55 -0.33 -5.76 0.26
CA GLU A 55 -0.79 -7.13 0.12
C GLU A 55 -0.47 -7.64 -1.29
N ARG A 56 0.33 -8.70 -1.39
CA ARG A 56 0.60 -9.36 -2.68
C ARG A 56 -0.60 -10.22 -3.08
N MET A 57 -1.09 -9.98 -4.28
CA MET A 57 -2.21 -10.67 -4.88
C MET A 57 -1.74 -11.93 -5.63
N ALA A 58 -2.67 -12.77 -6.08
CA ALA A 58 -2.36 -14.04 -6.74
C ALA A 58 -1.76 -13.86 -8.15
N ASP A 59 -1.98 -12.71 -8.78
CA ASP A 59 -1.47 -12.28 -10.08
C ASP A 59 -0.13 -11.53 -10.00
N ASP A 60 0.54 -11.62 -8.85
CA ASP A 60 1.78 -10.92 -8.52
C ASP A 60 1.69 -9.40 -8.33
N THR A 61 0.50 -8.83 -8.53
CA THR A 61 0.21 -7.43 -8.25
C THR A 61 0.29 -7.16 -6.75
N ILE A 62 0.89 -6.04 -6.32
CA ILE A 62 0.87 -5.60 -4.92
C ILE A 62 -0.20 -4.54 -4.75
N ARG A 63 -1.16 -4.78 -3.84
CA ARG A 63 -2.19 -3.82 -3.47
C ARG A 63 -1.78 -3.02 -2.25
N TYR A 64 -1.86 -1.70 -2.36
CA TYR A 64 -1.56 -0.77 -1.28
C TYR A 64 -2.82 -0.10 -0.76
N ARG A 65 -2.90 0.05 0.56
CA ARG A 65 -3.97 0.77 1.25
C ARG A 65 -3.36 1.61 2.36
N PHE A 66 -3.60 2.91 2.35
CA PHE A 66 -3.13 3.87 3.33
C PHE A 66 -4.31 4.63 3.93
N ARG A 67 -4.20 4.97 5.20
CA ARG A 67 -5.17 5.78 5.92
C ARG A 67 -4.44 6.78 6.83
N ASP A 68 -4.89 8.01 6.85
CA ASP A 68 -4.42 9.02 7.78
C ASP A 68 -5.28 9.09 9.05
N ASP A 69 -4.86 9.93 9.99
CA ASP A 69 -5.56 10.14 11.26
C ASP A 69 -6.90 10.88 11.11
N ASN A 70 -7.08 11.61 10.00
CA ASN A 70 -8.29 12.33 9.66
C ASN A 70 -9.33 11.44 8.94
N GLY A 71 -9.00 10.17 8.71
CA GLY A 71 -9.85 9.20 8.02
C GLY A 71 -9.79 9.28 6.50
N ASN A 72 -8.92 10.09 5.92
CA ASN A 72 -8.68 10.05 4.48
C ASN A 72 -7.92 8.77 4.11
N PHE A 73 -8.16 8.27 2.91
CA PHE A 73 -7.51 7.07 2.41
C PHE A 73 -6.92 7.27 1.02
N ILE A 74 -5.82 6.57 0.79
CA ILE A 74 -5.12 6.46 -0.49
C ILE A 74 -4.97 4.97 -0.76
N SER A 75 -5.31 4.53 -1.96
CA SER A 75 -5.21 3.12 -2.31
C SER A 75 -4.78 2.92 -3.75
N GLY A 76 -4.17 1.78 -4.05
CA GLY A 76 -3.70 1.52 -5.39
C GLY A 76 -3.00 0.19 -5.54
N VAL A 77 -2.30 0.04 -6.66
CA VAL A 77 -1.65 -1.21 -7.05
C VAL A 77 -0.28 -0.96 -7.67
N SER A 78 0.55 -2.00 -7.66
CA SER A 78 1.81 -2.09 -8.40
C SER A 78 1.86 -3.39 -9.19
N ASP A 79 2.25 -3.28 -10.45
CA ASP A 79 2.38 -4.36 -11.43
C ASP A 79 3.86 -4.64 -11.78
N GLY A 80 4.79 -4.26 -10.90
CA GLY A 80 6.24 -4.49 -11.07
C GLY A 80 7.00 -3.36 -11.76
N TYR A 81 6.33 -2.41 -12.42
CA TYR A 81 6.98 -1.24 -13.07
C TYR A 81 6.97 0.02 -12.21
N GLY A 82 6.04 0.10 -11.26
CA GLY A 82 5.88 1.24 -10.38
C GLY A 82 4.61 1.10 -9.56
N VAL A 83 4.32 2.12 -8.76
CA VAL A 83 3.13 2.15 -7.92
C VAL A 83 2.24 3.30 -8.34
N ILE A 84 0.95 3.02 -8.56
CA ILE A 84 -0.07 4.03 -8.82
C ILE A 84 -1.09 3.98 -7.70
N LEU A 85 -1.27 5.10 -7.01
CA LEU A 85 -2.27 5.27 -5.97
C LEU A 85 -3.27 6.35 -6.35
N ARG A 86 -4.47 6.23 -5.82
CA ARG A 86 -5.55 7.21 -5.95
C ARG A 86 -6.15 7.49 -4.59
N ASP A 87 -6.34 8.77 -4.29
CA ASP A 87 -7.06 9.21 -3.11
C ASP A 87 -8.57 9.31 -3.37
N GLN A 88 -9.34 9.48 -2.31
CA GLN A 88 -10.79 9.69 -2.37
C GLN A 88 -11.23 10.97 -3.09
N LYS A 89 -10.34 11.96 -3.24
CA LYS A 89 -10.59 13.22 -3.96
C LYS A 89 -10.27 13.10 -5.45
N GLY A 90 -9.85 11.92 -5.91
CA GLY A 90 -9.49 11.65 -7.30
C GLY A 90 -8.06 12.03 -7.67
N LYS A 91 -7.24 12.48 -6.72
CA LYS A 91 -5.82 12.75 -6.95
C LYS A 91 -5.07 11.45 -7.16
N THR A 92 -4.20 11.47 -8.17
CA THR A 92 -3.31 10.35 -8.48
C THR A 92 -1.93 10.62 -7.89
N TRP A 93 -1.38 9.61 -7.24
CA TRP A 93 -0.01 9.59 -6.73
C TRP A 93 0.76 8.51 -7.46
N ARG A 94 1.98 8.81 -7.87
CA ARG A 94 2.89 7.87 -8.52
C ARG A 94 4.09 7.68 -7.63
N GLY A 95 4.54 6.45 -7.48
CA GLY A 95 5.67 6.17 -6.63
C GLY A 95 6.52 5.02 -7.08
N VAL A 96 7.67 4.95 -6.43
CA VAL A 96 8.66 3.89 -6.54
C VAL A 96 8.96 3.36 -5.15
N VAL A 97 9.40 2.12 -5.09
CA VAL A 97 9.88 1.44 -3.88
C VAL A 97 11.35 1.12 -4.14
N ASP A 98 12.22 1.57 -3.25
CA ASP A 98 13.66 1.26 -3.25
C ASP A 98 13.98 0.14 -2.25
#